data_AF-A0A1T5C8V3-F1
#
_entry.id   AF-A0A1T5C8V3-F1
#
_cell.length_a   1.000
_cell.length_b   1.000
_cell.length_c   1.000
_cell.angle_alpha   90.00
_cell.angle_beta   90.00
_cell.angle_gamma   90.00
#
_symmetry.space_group_name_H-M   'P 1'
#
loop_
_entity.id
_entity.type
_entity.pdbx_description
1 polymer ?
#
loop_
_entity_poly.entity_id
_entity_poly.type
_entity_poly.pdbx_seq_one_letter_code
_entity_poly.pdbx_strand_id
1 'polypeptide(L)'
;MNESIDTRIRSVALNIRKIREYRNYTQEYLAMKLGISQNAYSKIELGYTRITLERLIQISHILDVDTVDLLSANAEDLVRLHTTK
;
A
#
# COMPACT_ATOMS: atom_id res chain seq x y z
N MET A 1 7.87 14.36 -19.03
CA MET A 1 6.52 14.35 -18.40
C MET A 1 6.13 13.02 -17.74
N ASN A 2 6.73 11.87 -18.06
CA ASN A 2 6.39 10.60 -17.39
C ASN A 2 7.00 10.42 -15.98
N GLU A 3 8.08 11.12 -15.66
CA GLU A 3 8.74 11.03 -14.33
C GLU A 3 7.81 11.35 -13.15
N SER A 4 6.75 12.14 -13.35
CA SER A 4 5.80 12.51 -12.29
C SER A 4 4.84 11.37 -11.90
N ILE A 5 4.38 10.58 -12.87
CA ILE A 5 3.38 9.52 -12.62
C ILE A 5 4.05 8.31 -11.96
N ASP A 6 5.19 7.88 -12.49
CA ASP A 6 5.94 6.74 -11.94
C ASP A 6 6.37 7.00 -10.48
N THR A 7 6.79 8.24 -10.18
CA THR A 7 7.12 8.67 -8.82
C THR A 7 5.90 8.56 -7.90
N ARG A 8 4.73 9.00 -8.36
CA ARG A 8 3.49 8.93 -7.57
C ARG A 8 3.03 7.48 -7.33
N ILE A 9 3.18 6.60 -8.33
CA ILE A 9 2.89 5.15 -8.18
C ILE A 9 3.80 4.53 -7.11
N ARG A 10 5.10 4.84 -7.15
CA ARG A 10 6.05 4.35 -6.13
C ARG A 10 5.73 4.88 -4.74
N SER A 11 5.26 6.13 -4.63
CA SER A 11 4.80 6.70 -3.36
C SER A 11 3.62 5.92 -2.77
N VAL A 12 2.61 5.60 -3.59
CA VAL A 12 1.46 4.79 -3.16
C VAL A 12 1.89 3.38 -2.71
N ALA A 13 2.79 2.73 -3.46
CA ALA A 13 3.34 1.42 -3.10
C ALA A 13 4.10 1.48 -1.76
N LEU A 14 4.86 2.55 -1.51
CA LEU A 14 5.55 2.79 -0.24
C LEU A 14 4.57 3.01 0.91
N ASN A 15 3.48 3.74 0.68
CA ASN A 15 2.42 3.98 1.68
C ASN A 15 1.78 2.66 2.13
N ILE A 16 1.43 1.78 1.17
CA ILE A 16 0.92 0.43 1.46
C ILE A 16 1.88 -0.33 2.36
N ARG A 17 3.17 -0.33 2.02
CA ARG A 17 4.20 -1.01 2.80
C ARG A 17 4.30 -0.45 4.23
N LYS A 18 4.34 0.88 4.39
CA LYS A 18 4.48 1.50 5.72
C LYS A 18 3.29 1.21 6.62
N ILE A 19 2.07 1.27 6.10
CA ILE A 19 0.88 0.91 6.88
C ILE A 19 0.90 -0.57 7.22
N ARG A 20 1.27 -1.46 6.29
CA ARG A 20 1.42 -2.90 6.58
C ARG A 20 2.39 -3.15 7.74
N GLU A 21 3.57 -2.54 7.68
CA GLU A 21 4.60 -2.66 8.72
C GLU A 21 4.11 -2.08 10.06
N TYR A 22 3.43 -0.93 10.05
CA TYR A 22 2.81 -0.34 11.22
C TYR A 22 1.77 -1.27 11.88
N ARG A 23 0.97 -1.98 11.07
CA ARG A 23 0.00 -2.98 11.54
C ARG A 23 0.66 -4.31 11.95
N ASN A 24 1.99 -4.44 11.86
CA ASN A 24 2.75 -5.67 12.09
C ASN A 24 2.29 -6.86 11.21
N TYR A 25 1.81 -6.58 10.00
CA TYR A 25 1.39 -7.61 9.07
C TYR A 25 2.54 -8.09 8.19
N THR A 26 2.64 -9.40 7.98
CA THR A 26 3.60 -9.98 7.04
C THR A 26 3.11 -9.80 5.59
N GLN A 27 4.04 -9.92 4.64
CA GLN A 27 3.66 -9.90 3.22
C GLN A 27 2.83 -11.14 2.86
N GLU A 28 3.12 -12.29 3.48
CA GLU A 28 2.36 -13.53 3.36
C GLU A 28 0.91 -13.35 3.82
N TYR A 29 0.69 -12.63 4.93
CA TYR A 29 -0.66 -12.37 5.45
C TYR A 29 -1.51 -11.57 4.44
N LEU A 30 -0.97 -10.47 3.89
CA LEU A 30 -1.67 -9.68 2.87
C LEU A 30 -1.88 -10.49 1.59
N ALA A 31 -0.86 -11.21 1.13
CA ALA A 31 -0.94 -12.03 -0.07
C ALA A 31 -2.04 -13.10 0.04
N MET A 32 -2.13 -13.77 1.19
CA MET A 32 -3.18 -14.74 1.51
C MET A 32 -4.57 -14.09 1.47
N LYS A 33 -4.75 -12.92 2.11
CA LYS A 33 -6.03 -12.19 2.10
C LYS A 33 -6.45 -11.72 0.70
N LEU A 34 -5.49 -11.46 -0.17
CA LEU A 34 -5.71 -11.05 -1.56
C LEU A 34 -5.82 -12.23 -2.54
N GLY A 35 -5.55 -13.47 -2.09
CA GLY A 35 -5.54 -14.64 -2.97
C GLY A 35 -4.43 -14.58 -4.04
N ILE A 36 -3.25 -14.05 -3.69
CA ILE A 36 -2.09 -13.96 -4.59
C ILE A 36 -0.84 -14.56 -3.91
N SER A 37 0.22 -14.79 -4.67
CA SER A 37 1.50 -15.21 -4.09
C SER A 37 2.17 -14.07 -3.32
N GLN A 38 2.97 -14.41 -2.31
CA GLN A 38 3.75 -13.41 -1.57
C GLN A 38 4.68 -12.61 -2.49
N ASN A 39 5.29 -13.25 -3.49
CA ASN A 39 6.10 -12.56 -4.50
C ASN A 39 5.29 -11.54 -5.31
N ALA A 40 4.05 -11.87 -5.69
CA ALA A 40 3.18 -10.93 -6.38
C ALA A 40 2.86 -9.70 -5.49
N TYR A 41 2.59 -9.93 -4.20
CA TYR A 41 2.39 -8.85 -3.24
C TYR A 41 3.66 -8.02 -3.01
N SER A 42 4.84 -8.64 -2.92
CA SER A 42 6.12 -7.94 -2.81
C SER A 42 6.37 -7.02 -4.00
N LYS A 43 6.06 -7.46 -5.23
CA LYS A 43 6.14 -6.62 -6.43
C LYS A 43 5.17 -5.43 -6.44
N ILE A 44 4.04 -5.55 -5.74
CA ILE A 44 3.11 -4.43 -5.52
C ILE A 44 3.80 -3.37 -4.64
N GLU A 45 4.38 -3.77 -3.50
CA GLU A 45 5.06 -2.84 -2.58
C GLU A 45 6.33 -2.19 -3.17
N LEU A 46 6.97 -2.86 -4.14
CA LEU A 46 8.12 -2.34 -4.87
C LEU A 46 7.73 -1.43 -6.05
N GLY A 47 6.42 -1.33 -6.38
CA GLY A 47 5.93 -0.59 -7.53
C GLY A 47 6.27 -1.23 -8.88
N TYR A 48 6.63 -2.51 -8.91
CA TYR A 48 6.95 -3.25 -10.15
C TYR A 48 5.72 -3.79 -10.86
N THR A 49 4.57 -3.86 -10.17
CA THR A 49 3.30 -4.28 -10.76
C THR A 49 2.31 -3.13 -10.72
N ARG A 50 1.57 -2.93 -11.82
CA ARG A 50 0.46 -1.97 -11.85
C ARG A 50 -0.67 -2.49 -10.94
N ILE A 51 -1.04 -1.70 -9.96
CA ILE A 51 -2.14 -1.98 -9.04
C ILE A 51 -3.44 -1.54 -9.71
N THR A 52 -4.46 -2.40 -9.73
CA THR A 52 -5.81 -2.02 -10.16
C THR A 52 -6.53 -1.27 -9.04
N LEU A 53 -7.53 -0.45 -9.37
CA LEU A 53 -8.34 0.25 -8.37
C LEU A 53 -9.00 -0.74 -7.38
N GLU A 54 -9.52 -1.85 -7.89
CA GLU A 54 -10.08 -2.93 -7.05
C GLU A 54 -9.07 -3.44 -6.02
N ARG A 55 -7.83 -3.73 -6.46
CA ARG A 55 -6.77 -4.20 -5.56
C ARG A 55 -6.40 -3.16 -4.53
N LEU A 56 -6.35 -1.89 -4.91
CA LEU A 56 -6.07 -0.81 -3.98
C LEU A 56 -7.14 -0.71 -2.88
N ILE A 57 -8.42 -0.83 -3.23
CA ILE A 57 -9.54 -0.82 -2.27
C ILE A 57 -9.49 -2.05 -1.35
N GLN A 58 -9.20 -3.24 -1.90
CA GLN A 58 -9.04 -4.45 -1.09
C GLN A 58 -7.89 -4.31 -0.08
N ILE A 59 -6.73 -3.78 -0.54
CA ILE A 59 -5.57 -3.56 0.32
C ILE A 59 -5.91 -2.56 1.43
N SER A 60 -6.56 -1.44 1.12
CA SER A 60 -6.92 -0.44 2.13
C SER A 60 -7.88 -1.01 3.18
N HIS A 61 -8.82 -1.86 2.77
CA HIS A 61 -9.72 -2.55 3.69
C HIS A 61 -8.98 -3.54 4.62
N ILE A 62 -8.05 -4.34 4.09
CA ILE A 62 -7.25 -5.28 4.91
C ILE A 62 -6.35 -4.53 5.89
N LEU A 63 -5.82 -3.38 5.47
CA LEU A 63 -4.93 -2.54 6.28
C LEU A 63 -5.67 -1.61 7.25
N ASP A 64 -7.01 -1.59 7.19
CA ASP A 64 -7.88 -0.72 7.98
C ASP A 64 -7.46 0.76 7.86
N VAL A 65 -7.40 1.24 6.62
CA VAL A 65 -7.02 2.62 6.25
C VAL A 65 -7.88 3.11 5.10
N ASP A 66 -8.14 4.41 5.02
CA ASP A 66 -8.86 4.98 3.89
C ASP A 66 -8.03 4.84 2.60
N THR A 67 -8.68 4.52 1.48
CA THR A 67 -8.02 4.46 0.18
C THR A 67 -7.42 5.81 -0.22
N VAL A 68 -8.06 6.91 0.16
CA VAL A 68 -7.60 8.28 -0.08
C VAL A 68 -6.28 8.54 0.66
N ASP A 69 -6.12 8.01 1.86
CA ASP A 69 -4.87 8.18 2.63
C ASP A 69 -3.69 7.53 1.91
N LEU A 70 -3.88 6.31 1.38
CA LEU A 70 -2.86 5.63 0.58
C LEU A 70 -2.46 6.42 -0.67
N LEU A 71 -3.38 7.23 -1.22
CA LEU A 71 -3.18 8.04 -2.42
C LEU A 71 -2.62 9.45 -2.15
N SER A 72 -2.87 10.00 -0.96
CA SER A 72 -2.79 11.45 -0.71
C SER A 72 -1.58 11.90 0.11
N ALA A 73 -0.75 11.00 0.61
CA ALA A 73 0.16 11.37 1.68
C ALA A 73 1.64 11.06 1.41
N ASN A 74 2.49 11.88 2.04
CA ASN A 74 3.86 11.52 2.36
C ASN A 74 3.82 10.39 3.39
N ALA A 75 4.56 9.33 3.13
CA ALA A 75 4.50 8.09 3.91
C ALA A 75 4.77 8.28 5.42
N GLU A 76 5.44 9.36 5.83
CA GLU A 76 5.71 9.72 7.23
C GLU A 76 4.49 10.29 7.96
N ASP A 77 3.64 11.05 7.27
CA ASP A 77 2.44 11.65 7.85
C ASP A 77 1.32 10.61 8.06
N LEU A 78 1.31 9.55 7.24
CA LEU A 78 0.30 8.49 7.31
C LEU A 78 0.29 7.73 8.62
N VAL A 79 1.47 7.33 9.09
CA VAL A 79 1.59 6.59 10.35
C VAL A 79 1.10 7.46 11.51
N ARG A 80 1.43 8.76 11.49
CA ARG A 80 1.00 9.71 12.53
C ARG A 80 -0.52 9.89 12.59
N LEU A 81 -1.19 9.97 11.44
CA LEU A 81 -2.65 10.08 11.37
C LEU A 81 -3.36 8.87 12.01
N HIS A 82 -2.75 7.69 11.94
CA HIS A 82 -3.32 6.45 12.45
C HIS A 82 -2.82 6.05 13.86
N THR A 83 -1.75 6.66 14.36
CA THR A 83 -1.27 6.46 15.74
C THR A 83 -2.05 7.23 16.80
N THR A 84 -2.87 8.22 16.40
CA THR A 84 -3.51 9.17 17.32
C THR A 84 -4.99 8.87 17.59
N LYS A 85 -5.43 7.63 17.32
CA LYS A 85 -6.81 7.19 17.48
C LYS A 85 -6.94 6.18 18.60
#